data_AF-A0A6I9MT53-F1
#
_entry.id   AF-A0A6I9MT53-F1
#
_cell.length_a   1.000
_cell.length_b   1.000
_cell.length_c   1.000
_cell.angle_alpha   90.00
_cell.angle_beta   90.00
_cell.angle_gamma   90.00
#
_symmetry.space_group_name_H-M   'P 1'
#
loop_
_entity.id
_entity.type
_entity.pdbx_description
1 polymer ?
#
loop_
_entity_poly.entity_id
_entity_poly.type
_entity_poly.pdbx_seq_one_letter_code
_entity_poly.pdbx_strand_id
1 'polypeptide(L)'
;MNSRLQEIREKQKRRRELLAQQLGAESADSIGAVLNSKDELKEIEETRETCRASFDSLVVPSKRKALTEGEDTEEDVEEPKVSIRNLHGLKKHPPYHMIYKYD
;
A
#
# COMPACT_ATOMS: atom_id res chain seq x y z
N MET A 1 -11.82 5.39 -37.15
CA MET A 1 -11.80 4.83 -35.78
C MET A 1 -10.51 5.10 -34.98
N ASN A 2 -9.65 6.05 -35.38
CA ASN A 2 -8.40 6.35 -34.66
C ASN A 2 -8.52 7.42 -33.56
N SER A 3 -9.58 8.23 -33.59
CA SER A 3 -9.75 9.37 -32.68
C SER A 3 -9.86 8.99 -31.21
N ARG A 4 -10.64 7.95 -30.87
CA ARG A 4 -10.85 7.55 -29.48
C ARG A 4 -9.59 6.97 -28.83
N LEU A 5 -8.81 6.20 -29.58
CA LEU A 5 -7.55 5.66 -29.08
C LEU A 5 -6.51 6.77 -28.87
N GLN A 6 -6.48 7.76 -29.75
CA GLN A 6 -5.62 8.94 -29.59
C GLN A 6 -5.99 9.73 -28.34
N GLU A 7 -7.27 10.00 -28.12
CA GLU A 7 -7.76 10.72 -26.93
C GLU A 7 -7.38 10.00 -25.62
N ILE A 8 -7.52 8.67 -25.59
CA ILE A 8 -7.11 7.86 -24.42
C ILE A 8 -5.61 8.02 -24.16
N ARG A 9 -4.78 7.94 -25.20
CA ARG A 9 -3.31 8.09 -25.07
C ARG A 9 -2.94 9.48 -24.58
N GLU A 10 -3.55 10.53 -25.12
CA GLU A 10 -3.31 11.92 -24.70
C GLU A 10 -3.71 12.15 -23.25
N LYS A 11 -4.87 11.63 -22.83
CA LYS A 11 -5.32 11.68 -21.44
C LYS A 11 -4.38 10.96 -20.50
N GLN A 12 -3.90 9.77 -20.89
CA GLN A 12 -2.92 9.03 -20.09
C GLN A 12 -1.57 9.75 -20.01
N LYS A 13 -1.10 10.34 -21.12
CA LYS A 13 0.11 11.16 -21.16
C LYS A 13 0.00 12.33 -20.17
N ARG A 14 -1.07 13.12 -20.24
CA ARG A 14 -1.32 14.24 -19.32
C ARG A 14 -1.35 13.83 -17.86
N ARG A 15 -2.00 12.69 -17.55
CA ARG A 15 -2.03 12.16 -16.17
C ARG A 15 -0.64 11.83 -15.65
N ARG A 16 0.20 11.19 -16.48
CA ARG A 16 1.59 10.87 -16.09
C ARG A 16 2.44 12.13 -15.92
N GLU A 17 2.27 13.12 -16.79
CA GLU A 17 2.96 14.42 -16.67
C GLU A 17 2.56 15.18 -15.39
N LEU A 18 1.27 15.20 -15.06
CA LEU A 18 0.78 15.81 -13.82
C LEU A 18 1.37 15.12 -12.59
N LEU A 19 1.39 13.79 -12.58
CA LEU A 19 1.95 13.01 -11.48
C LEU A 19 3.45 13.31 -11.32
N ALA A 20 4.21 13.40 -12.41
CA ALA A 20 5.62 13.78 -12.37
C ALA A 20 5.83 15.14 -11.68
N GLN A 21 5.04 16.15 -12.07
CA GLN A 21 5.12 17.48 -11.45
C GLN A 21 4.81 17.45 -9.96
N GLN A 22 3.79 16.70 -9.54
CA GLN A 22 3.41 16.56 -8.13
C GLN A 22 4.50 15.87 -7.30
N LEU A 23 5.23 14.92 -7.91
CA LEU A 23 6.34 14.21 -7.28
C LEU A 23 7.68 14.95 -7.44
N GLY A 24 7.72 16.10 -8.11
CA GLY A 24 8.96 16.82 -8.40
C GLY A 24 9.89 16.09 -9.39
N ALA A 25 9.38 15.11 -10.13
CA ALA A 25 10.13 14.41 -11.16
C ALA A 25 10.23 15.29 -12.43
N GLU A 26 11.39 15.28 -13.08
CA GLU A 26 11.63 16.05 -14.31
C GLU A 26 10.69 15.65 -15.46
N SER A 27 10.27 14.39 -15.50
CA SER A 27 9.35 13.86 -16.50
C SER A 27 8.55 12.65 -16.00
N ALA A 28 7.56 12.24 -16.78
CA ALA A 28 6.79 11.02 -16.54
C ALA A 28 7.66 9.74 -16.50
N ASP A 29 8.76 9.72 -17.25
CA ASP A 29 9.62 8.55 -17.38
C ASP A 29 10.62 8.45 -16.22
N SER A 30 10.91 9.56 -15.53
CA SER A 30 11.80 9.61 -14.36
C SER A 30 11.08 9.36 -13.03
N ILE A 31 9.74 9.22 -13.02
CA ILE A 31 8.95 8.94 -11.81
C ILE A 31 9.48 7.71 -11.07
N GLY A 32 9.91 6.67 -11.80
CA GLY A 32 10.40 5.43 -11.20
C GLY A 32 11.62 5.63 -10.30
N ALA A 33 12.49 6.58 -10.61
CA ALA A 33 13.66 6.89 -9.79
C ALA A 33 13.29 7.62 -8.48
N VAL A 34 12.25 8.46 -8.53
CA VAL A 34 11.73 9.16 -7.34
C VAL A 34 11.00 8.19 -6.42
N LEU A 35 10.16 7.29 -6.96
CA LEU A 35 9.38 6.34 -6.16
C LEU A 35 10.18 5.14 -5.64
N ASN A 36 11.23 4.75 -6.36
CA ASN A 36 12.10 3.62 -5.98
C ASN A 36 13.48 4.14 -5.61
N SER A 37 13.53 5.21 -4.81
CA SER A 37 14.79 5.68 -4.30
C SER A 37 15.45 4.56 -3.49
N LYS A 38 16.72 4.28 -3.77
CA LYS A 38 17.46 3.18 -3.14
C LYS A 38 17.46 3.32 -1.61
N ASP A 39 17.51 4.55 -1.14
CA ASP A 39 17.58 4.89 0.28
C ASP A 39 16.24 4.60 0.99
N GLU A 40 15.10 5.01 0.42
CA GLU A 40 13.79 4.71 1.02
C GLU A 40 13.49 3.20 1.01
N LEU A 41 13.84 2.49 -0.06
CA LEU A 41 13.65 1.04 -0.11
C LEU A 41 14.48 0.32 0.96
N LYS A 42 15.72 0.79 1.17
CA LYS A 42 16.59 0.28 2.23
C LYS A 42 16.00 0.57 3.61
N GLU A 43 15.50 1.77 3.86
CA GLU A 43 14.85 2.14 5.13
C GLU A 43 13.61 1.28 5.41
N ILE A 44 12.80 0.99 4.39
CA ILE A 44 11.65 0.11 4.48
C ILE A 44 12.09 -1.32 4.83
N GLU A 45 13.14 -1.83 4.19
CA GLU A 45 13.68 -3.17 4.46
C GLU A 45 14.20 -3.30 5.89
N GLU A 46 15.00 -2.32 6.34
CA GLU A 46 15.52 -2.26 7.71
C GLU A 46 14.38 -2.18 8.75
N THR A 47 13.37 -1.36 8.51
CA THR A 47 12.19 -1.27 9.38
C THR A 47 11.43 -2.60 9.42
N ARG A 48 11.29 -3.28 8.28
CA ARG A 48 10.62 -4.57 8.20
C ARG A 48 11.40 -5.66 8.94
N GLU A 49 12.74 -5.62 8.92
CA GLU A 49 13.60 -6.53 9.68
C GLU A 49 13.49 -6.27 11.19
N THR A 50 13.54 -5.02 11.64
CA THR A 50 13.38 -4.68 13.06
C THR A 50 12.00 -5.06 13.59
N CYS A 51 10.93 -4.86 12.83
CA CYS A 51 9.60 -5.34 13.20
C CYS A 51 9.58 -6.86 13.36
N ARG A 52 10.13 -7.61 12.40
CA ARG A 52 10.19 -9.08 12.49
C ARG A 52 11.03 -9.57 13.67
N ALA A 53 12.20 -9.00 13.89
CA ALA A 53 13.05 -9.33 15.03
C ALA A 53 12.35 -9.04 16.37
N SER A 54 11.55 -7.96 16.43
CA SER A 54 10.75 -7.64 17.61
C SER A 54 9.64 -8.66 17.87
N PHE A 55 8.96 -9.15 16.82
CA PHE A 55 7.98 -10.22 16.95
C PHE A 55 8.63 -11.55 17.35
N ASP A 56 9.75 -11.93 16.74
CA ASP A 56 10.47 -13.16 17.10
C ASP A 56 11.02 -13.15 18.54
N SER A 57 11.45 -11.98 19.05
CA SER A 57 11.87 -11.85 20.44
C SER A 57 10.70 -11.90 21.44
N LEU A 58 9.47 -11.60 20.99
CA LEU A 58 8.24 -11.69 21.81
C LEU A 58 7.58 -13.07 21.71
N VAL A 59 7.88 -13.84 20.67
CA VAL A 59 7.58 -15.27 20.61
C VAL A 59 8.54 -15.96 21.57
N VAL A 60 8.18 -15.98 22.84
CA VAL A 60 8.73 -16.96 23.79
C VAL A 60 8.58 -18.31 23.11
N PRO A 61 9.64 -19.10 22.91
CA PRO A 61 9.50 -20.46 22.42
C PRO A 61 8.70 -21.20 23.48
N SER A 62 7.38 -21.28 23.28
CA SER A 62 6.50 -22.13 24.05
C SER A 62 7.09 -23.52 23.90
N LYS A 63 7.73 -24.02 24.97
CA LYS A 63 8.50 -25.25 24.95
C LYS A 63 7.54 -26.42 24.70
N ARG A 64 7.20 -26.66 23.43
CA ARG A 64 6.73 -27.97 23.00
C ARG A 64 7.94 -28.88 23.00
N LYS A 65 7.96 -29.76 24.00
CA LYS A 65 8.88 -30.89 24.08
C LYS A 65 8.80 -31.66 22.76
N ALA A 66 9.95 -31.97 22.18
CA ALA A 66 10.04 -32.86 21.04
C ALA A 66 9.40 -34.22 21.41
N LEU A 67 8.42 -34.65 20.61
CA LEU A 67 8.00 -36.03 20.51
C LEU A 67 7.70 -36.32 19.03
N THR A 68 8.70 -36.91 18.38
CA THR A 68 8.63 -37.99 17.36
C THR A 68 7.47 -38.04 16.36
N GLU A 69 7.88 -38.14 15.08
CA GLU A 69 7.28 -38.95 14.00
C GLU A 69 5.84 -38.60 13.56
N GLY A 70 5.77 -37.91 12.41
CA GLY A 70 4.70 -37.95 11.40
C GLY A 70 3.23 -38.07 11.82
N GLU A 71 2.49 -36.98 11.73
CA GLU A 71 1.09 -37.02 11.30
C GLU A 71 0.70 -35.66 10.70
N ASP A 72 0.21 -35.69 9.47
CA ASP A 72 -0.47 -34.61 8.77
C ASP A 72 -1.79 -34.32 9.50
N THR A 73 -1.91 -33.17 10.15
CA THR A 73 -3.17 -32.74 10.76
C THR A 73 -3.33 -31.24 10.58
N GLU A 74 -4.12 -30.92 9.55
CA GLU A 74 -4.78 -29.64 9.24
C GLU A 74 -4.96 -28.73 10.48
N GLU A 75 -4.05 -27.77 10.71
CA GLU A 75 -4.31 -26.70 11.67
C GLU A 75 -5.22 -25.65 11.01
N ASP A 76 -6.51 -25.74 11.35
CA ASP A 76 -7.54 -24.74 11.16
C ASP A 76 -7.03 -23.36 11.60
N VAL A 77 -6.68 -22.52 10.61
CA VAL A 77 -6.36 -21.12 10.82
C VAL A 77 -7.66 -20.42 11.22
N GLU A 78 -7.90 -20.28 12.52
CA GLU A 78 -8.88 -19.31 13.02
C GLU A 78 -8.43 -17.92 12.55
N GLU A 79 -9.03 -17.42 11.47
CA GLU A 79 -8.92 -16.04 11.04
C GLU A 79 -9.27 -15.13 12.22
N PRO A 80 -8.35 -14.30 12.72
CA PRO A 80 -8.72 -13.28 13.67
C PRO A 80 -9.68 -12.32 12.97
N LYS A 81 -10.98 -12.43 13.31
CA LYS A 81 -12.01 -11.45 12.96
C LYS A 81 -11.62 -10.11 13.55
N VAL A 82 -10.85 -9.32 12.80
CA VAL A 82 -10.57 -7.93 13.11
C VAL A 82 -11.91 -7.21 13.11
N SER A 83 -12.44 -7.00 14.31
CA SER A 83 -13.68 -6.25 14.53
C SER A 83 -13.58 -4.89 13.82
N ILE A 84 -14.37 -4.74 12.74
CA ILE A 84 -14.59 -3.52 11.96
C ILE A 84 -15.37 -2.50 12.81
N ARG A 85 -14.95 -2.25 14.04
CA ARG A 85 -15.62 -1.31 14.96
C ARG A 85 -14.88 0.04 15.04
N ASN A 86 -13.66 0.15 14.49
CA ASN A 86 -12.83 1.35 14.65
C ASN A 86 -12.60 2.19 13.38
N LEU A 87 -13.20 1.85 12.22
CA LEU A 87 -13.13 2.69 11.01
C LEU A 87 -14.24 3.76 10.89
N HIS A 88 -15.15 3.86 11.85
CA HIS A 88 -16.23 4.85 11.83
C HIS A 88 -15.81 6.28 12.26
N GLY A 89 -14.51 6.52 12.51
CA GLY A 89 -14.01 7.77 13.09
C GLY A 89 -13.39 8.80 12.13
N LEU A 90 -13.16 8.48 10.85
CA LEU A 90 -12.56 9.43 9.91
C LEU A 90 -13.66 10.25 9.22
N LYS A 91 -13.85 11.46 9.76
CA LYS A 91 -14.66 12.58 9.31
C LYS A 91 -15.02 12.54 7.81
N LYS A 92 -16.34 12.44 7.57
CA LYS A 92 -17.01 12.72 6.31
C LYS A 92 -16.57 14.10 5.79
N HIS A 93 -15.81 14.16 4.71
CA HIS A 93 -15.72 15.40 3.94
C HIS A 93 -17.10 15.69 3.34
N PRO A 94 -17.60 16.95 3.39
CA PRO A 94 -18.86 17.27 2.75
C PRO A 94 -18.72 17.12 1.23
N PRO A 95 -19.73 16.57 0.54
CA PRO A 95 -19.71 16.47 -0.91
C PRO A 95 -19.70 17.89 -1.49
N TYR A 96 -18.86 18.09 -2.52
CA TYR A 96 -18.70 19.32 -3.29
C TYR A 96 -19.99 20.16 -3.31
N HIS A 97 -19.99 21.25 -2.52
CA HIS A 97 -21.03 22.26 -2.64
C HIS A 97 -20.82 22.97 -3.97
N MET A 98 -21.67 22.61 -4.93
CA MET A 98 -22.18 23.44 -6.01
C MET A 98 -21.88 24.94 -5.82
N ILE A 99 -20.84 25.45 -6.48
CA ILE A 99 -20.69 26.88 -6.73
C ILE A 99 -21.12 27.11 -8.17
N TYR A 100 -22.43 27.10 -8.41
CA TYR A 100 -22.99 27.84 -9.53
C TYR A 100 -23.28 29.25 -9.00
N LYS A 101 -22.39 30.18 -9.31
CA LYS A 101 -22.73 31.60 -9.29
C LYS A 101 -23.63 31.82 -10.50
N TYR A 102 -24.87 32.23 -10.27
CA TYR A 102 -25.69 32.83 -11.32
C TYR A 102 -25.18 34.26 -11.47
N ASP A 103 -24.71 34.60 -12.67
CA ASP A 103 -24.67 35.98 -13.17
C ASP A 103 -25.91 36.22 -14.03
#